data_AF-R1CWC1-F1
#
_entry.id   AF-R1CWC1-F1
#
_cell.length_a   1.000
_cell.length_b   1.000
_cell.length_c   1.000
_cell.angle_alpha   90.00
_cell.angle_beta   90.00
_cell.angle_gamma   90.00
#
_symmetry.space_group_name_H-M   'P 1'
#
loop_
_entity.id
_entity.type
_entity.pdbx_description
1 polymer ?
#
loop_
_entity_poly.entity_id
_entity_poly.type
_entity_poly.pdbx_seq_one_letter_code
_entity_poly.pdbx_strand_id
1 'polypeptide(L)'
;MVACVLQWDVLAPQALTNGLAAERGLTVVVTGANSGLGLASARALRGVGATVILGCRSEERCAAAAALVNADEPRDAPTARAVAGLELSSLKSVRRWARRVRGLTRRAARRGKLVLVANAGMPNNGAHGKTTDEGLQLLTGCMYVSHHVLVKALQPTRVVHASSDTHHLCSLPLPPLVSPCLSNDFFKPGAPSPTALESSDLMDYSRSKLLLTLHARAMAENGFVSRAYAVSYPWVQTNIQPFMRALDWSRLGLMASAATAVAPLLVACVASAERLDQLGPNGGVFLSGQLELRQALDLPGFRGLNASSLARSLWRDTESLLAALPEK
;
A
#
# COMPACT_ATOMS: atom_id res chain seq x y z
N MET A 1 10.68 -3.91 -23.50
CA MET A 1 9.52 -3.43 -22.72
C MET A 1 8.69 -4.60 -22.13
N VAL A 2 9.32 -5.70 -21.70
CA VAL A 2 8.64 -6.89 -21.10
C VAL A 2 9.50 -7.57 -20.00
N ALA A 3 10.72 -7.11 -19.75
CA ALA A 3 11.66 -7.83 -18.87
C ALA A 3 11.38 -7.68 -17.36
N CYS A 4 10.74 -6.58 -16.91
CA CYS A 4 10.41 -6.40 -15.48
C CYS A 4 9.21 -7.23 -15.00
N VAL A 5 8.42 -7.82 -15.91
CA VAL A 5 7.17 -8.52 -15.55
C VAL A 5 7.41 -10.01 -15.25
N LEU A 6 8.57 -10.56 -15.62
CA LEU A 6 8.80 -12.01 -15.61
C LEU A 6 9.78 -12.50 -14.54
N GLN A 7 10.30 -11.64 -13.66
CA GLN A 7 11.20 -12.05 -12.58
C GLN A 7 10.48 -12.33 -11.26
N TRP A 8 9.27 -12.88 -11.32
CA TRP A 8 8.75 -13.53 -10.13
C TRP A 8 9.47 -14.86 -9.97
N ASP A 9 10.33 -14.98 -8.95
CA ASP A 9 10.83 -16.29 -8.55
C ASP A 9 9.67 -17.05 -7.87
N VAL A 10 8.86 -17.73 -8.68
CA VAL A 10 7.65 -18.46 -8.26
C VAL A 10 8.02 -19.59 -7.28
N LEU A 11 9.30 -19.94 -7.20
CA LEU A 11 9.78 -21.16 -6.58
C LEU A 11 10.31 -21.00 -5.14
N ALA A 12 10.58 -19.78 -4.65
CA ALA A 12 11.15 -19.57 -3.31
C ALA A 12 10.41 -18.64 -2.29
N PRO A 13 9.10 -18.33 -2.36
CA PRO A 13 8.44 -17.46 -1.36
C PRO A 13 8.55 -17.94 0.09
N GLN A 14 8.54 -19.26 0.29
CA GLN A 14 8.56 -19.89 1.62
C GLN A 14 9.91 -19.68 2.33
N ALA A 15 11.02 -19.74 1.59
CA ALA A 15 12.36 -19.50 2.13
C ALA A 15 12.51 -18.06 2.66
N LEU A 16 11.86 -17.08 2.03
CA LEU A 16 11.90 -15.67 2.44
C LEU A 16 11.16 -15.41 3.76
N THR A 17 10.18 -16.26 4.06
CA THR A 17 9.37 -16.17 5.29
C THR A 17 9.81 -17.11 6.40
N ASN A 18 10.76 -18.02 6.14
CA ASN A 18 11.26 -18.97 7.13
C ASN A 18 11.86 -18.25 8.35
N GLY A 19 11.45 -18.69 9.54
CA GLY A 19 11.90 -18.12 10.81
C GLY A 19 11.37 -16.73 11.14
N LEU A 20 10.45 -16.17 10.34
CA LEU A 20 9.76 -14.94 10.71
C LEU A 20 8.75 -15.22 11.83
N ALA A 21 8.93 -14.55 12.95
CA ALA A 21 7.95 -14.51 14.04
C ALA A 21 7.69 -13.06 14.41
N ALA A 22 6.43 -12.70 14.57
CA ALA A 22 6.04 -11.41 15.08
C ALA A 22 6.46 -11.28 16.54
N GLU A 23 6.99 -10.11 16.90
CA GLU A 23 7.25 -9.81 18.30
C GLU A 23 5.96 -9.88 19.12
N ARG A 24 6.07 -10.33 20.37
CA ARG A 24 4.92 -10.44 21.27
C ARG A 24 4.19 -9.10 21.39
N GLY A 25 2.89 -9.11 21.11
CA GLY A 25 2.03 -7.92 21.21
C GLY A 25 2.05 -7.02 19.97
N LEU A 26 2.67 -7.44 18.87
CA LEU A 26 2.55 -6.77 17.57
C LEU A 26 1.08 -6.76 17.12
N THR A 27 0.57 -5.58 16.78
CA THR A 27 -0.75 -5.41 16.18
C THR A 27 -0.60 -4.80 14.79
N VAL A 28 -1.21 -5.43 13.79
CA VAL A 28 -1.13 -5.01 12.40
C VAL A 28 -2.53 -4.68 11.89
N VAL A 29 -2.72 -3.44 11.45
CA VAL A 29 -3.96 -3.00 10.80
C VAL A 29 -3.79 -3.17 9.31
N VAL A 30 -4.65 -3.98 8.67
CA VAL A 30 -4.61 -4.23 7.22
C VAL A 30 -5.85 -3.64 6.57
N THR A 31 -5.67 -2.64 5.70
CA THR A 31 -6.77 -2.07 4.91
C THR A 31 -7.07 -2.92 3.68
N GLY A 32 -8.34 -3.10 3.32
CA GLY A 32 -8.75 -3.90 2.16
C GLY A 32 -8.52 -5.40 2.38
N ALA A 33 -8.68 -5.88 3.62
CA ALA A 33 -8.30 -7.24 4.02
C ALA A 33 -9.37 -8.32 3.73
N ASN A 34 -10.45 -7.99 3.01
CA ASN A 34 -11.55 -8.92 2.75
C ASN A 34 -11.34 -9.82 1.52
N SER A 35 -10.28 -9.62 0.74
CA SER A 35 -10.00 -10.40 -0.47
C SER A 35 -8.57 -10.21 -0.96
N GLY A 36 -8.13 -11.06 -1.90
CA GLY A 36 -6.88 -10.90 -2.64
C GLY A 36 -5.65 -10.79 -1.73
N LEU A 37 -4.75 -9.88 -2.09
CA LEU A 37 -3.49 -9.66 -1.36
C LEU A 37 -3.74 -9.28 0.11
N GLY A 38 -4.71 -8.43 0.41
CA GLY A 38 -5.00 -8.02 1.79
C GLY A 38 -5.42 -9.17 2.70
N LEU A 39 -6.25 -10.10 2.19
CA LEU A 39 -6.63 -11.31 2.93
C LEU A 39 -5.44 -12.25 3.11
N ALA A 40 -4.63 -12.45 2.06
CA ALA A 40 -3.42 -13.25 2.13
C ALA A 40 -2.42 -12.67 3.15
N SER A 41 -2.23 -11.35 3.17
CA SER A 41 -1.40 -10.66 4.16
C SER A 41 -1.92 -10.86 5.57
N ALA A 42 -3.24 -10.71 5.78
CA ALA A 42 -3.85 -10.93 7.09
C ALA A 42 -3.62 -12.36 7.61
N ARG A 43 -3.76 -13.37 6.74
CA ARG A 43 -3.45 -14.78 7.07
C ARG A 43 -1.98 -14.98 7.41
N ALA A 44 -1.06 -14.49 6.58
CA ALA A 44 0.37 -14.66 6.81
C ALA A 44 0.84 -13.96 8.09
N LEU A 45 0.34 -12.75 8.35
CA LEU A 45 0.64 -12.00 9.59
C LEU A 45 0.10 -12.72 10.83
N ARG A 46 -1.09 -13.30 10.71
CA ARG A 46 -1.70 -14.11 11.77
C ARG A 46 -0.88 -15.37 12.07
N GLY A 47 -0.41 -16.06 11.03
CA GLY A 47 0.38 -17.28 11.15
C GLY A 47 1.77 -17.08 11.76
N VAL A 48 2.35 -15.86 11.64
CA VAL A 48 3.58 -15.51 12.36
C VAL A 48 3.34 -14.94 13.76
N GLY A 49 2.09 -14.94 14.26
CA GLY A 49 1.77 -14.56 15.64
C GLY A 49 1.42 -13.09 15.86
N ALA A 50 1.07 -12.32 14.82
CA ALA A 50 0.58 -10.96 14.99
C ALA A 50 -0.93 -10.91 15.32
N THR A 51 -1.34 -9.92 16.12
CA THR A 51 -2.76 -9.55 16.21
C THR A 51 -3.16 -8.76 14.97
N VAL A 52 -4.21 -9.16 14.25
CA VAL A 52 -4.58 -8.53 12.97
C VAL A 52 -5.92 -7.81 13.08
N ILE A 53 -5.96 -6.54 12.69
CA ILE A 53 -7.21 -5.77 12.52
C ILE A 53 -7.51 -5.66 11.03
N LEU A 54 -8.60 -6.29 10.59
CA LEU A 54 -9.05 -6.25 9.20
C LEU A 54 -9.93 -5.01 8.99
N GLY A 55 -9.45 -4.07 8.19
CA GLY A 55 -10.22 -2.92 7.73
C GLY A 55 -10.86 -3.18 6.38
N CYS A 56 -12.19 -3.14 6.32
CA CYS A 56 -12.94 -3.36 5.08
C CYS A 56 -14.12 -2.40 4.96
N ARG A 57 -14.68 -2.29 3.76
CA ARG A 57 -15.91 -1.52 3.51
C ARG A 57 -17.17 -2.25 3.99
N SER A 58 -17.43 -3.43 3.44
CA SER A 58 -18.62 -4.27 3.74
C SER A 58 -18.46 -5.03 5.05
N GLU A 59 -19.50 -5.02 5.89
CA GLU A 59 -19.54 -5.74 7.15
C GLU A 59 -19.47 -7.25 6.97
N GLU A 60 -20.38 -7.81 6.17
CA GLU A 60 -20.45 -9.23 5.86
C GLU A 60 -19.11 -9.76 5.32
N ARG A 61 -18.54 -9.12 4.29
CA ARG A 61 -17.26 -9.57 3.70
C ARG A 61 -16.10 -9.45 4.69
N CYS A 62 -16.11 -8.47 5.57
CA CYS A 62 -15.05 -8.32 6.58
C CYS A 62 -15.16 -9.39 7.66
N ALA A 63 -16.38 -9.71 8.11
CA ALA A 63 -16.63 -10.76 9.08
C ALA A 63 -16.24 -12.15 8.51
N ALA A 64 -16.66 -12.45 7.27
CA ALA A 64 -16.27 -13.68 6.59
C ALA A 64 -14.75 -13.81 6.44
N ALA A 65 -14.06 -12.73 6.08
CA ALA A 65 -12.61 -12.71 5.99
C ALA A 65 -11.92 -12.95 7.34
N ALA A 66 -12.42 -12.36 8.43
CA ALA A 66 -11.87 -12.62 9.76
C ALA A 66 -12.10 -14.06 10.22
N ALA A 67 -13.26 -14.66 9.93
CA ALA A 67 -13.51 -16.08 10.18
C ALA A 67 -12.51 -16.96 9.43
N LEU A 68 -12.28 -16.67 8.15
CA LEU A 68 -11.31 -17.35 7.30
C LEU A 68 -9.84 -17.18 7.73
N VAL A 69 -9.49 -16.10 8.44
CA VAL A 69 -8.14 -15.90 8.99
C VAL A 69 -7.98 -16.64 10.32
N ASN A 70 -9.06 -16.81 11.08
CA ASN A 70 -9.02 -17.47 12.38
C ASN A 70 -9.23 -19.00 12.32
N ALA A 71 -9.70 -19.56 11.19
CA ALA A 71 -10.08 -20.96 11.08
C ALA A 71 -8.92 -21.95 11.26
N ASP A 72 -7.70 -21.57 10.86
CA ASP A 72 -6.55 -22.47 10.74
C ASP A 72 -5.56 -22.36 11.91
N GLU A 73 -5.93 -21.68 13.00
CA GLU A 73 -4.98 -21.27 14.05
C GLU A 73 -5.36 -21.76 15.45
N PRO A 74 -4.38 -22.05 16.33
CA PRO A 74 -4.64 -22.43 17.72
C PRO A 74 -5.49 -21.38 18.45
N ARG A 75 -6.40 -21.86 19.33
CA ARG A 75 -7.30 -20.99 20.11
C ARG A 75 -6.58 -19.93 20.95
N ASP A 76 -5.35 -20.22 21.37
CA ASP A 76 -4.54 -19.34 22.23
C ASP A 76 -3.73 -18.30 21.43
N ALA A 77 -3.74 -18.37 20.10
CA ALA A 77 -2.98 -17.46 19.26
C ALA A 77 -3.74 -16.14 19.01
N PRO A 78 -3.03 -15.03 18.73
CA PRO A 78 -3.63 -13.69 18.76
C PRO A 78 -4.72 -13.49 17.70
N THR A 79 -5.92 -13.06 18.08
CA THR A 79 -7.09 -13.06 17.18
C THR A 79 -6.98 -12.10 15.99
N ALA A 80 -7.60 -12.46 14.87
CA ALA A 80 -7.93 -11.53 13.80
C ALA A 80 -9.33 -10.93 14.00
N ARG A 81 -9.44 -9.60 13.99
CA ARG A 81 -10.70 -8.87 14.26
C ARG A 81 -11.15 -8.04 13.07
N ALA A 82 -12.38 -8.26 12.61
CA ALA A 82 -13.02 -7.44 11.59
C ALA A 82 -13.44 -6.06 12.14
N VAL A 83 -13.16 -5.00 11.37
CA VAL A 83 -13.66 -3.64 11.61
C VAL A 83 -14.12 -3.06 10.27
N ALA A 84 -15.43 -3.09 10.03
CA ALA A 84 -16.03 -2.67 8.78
C ALA A 84 -16.33 -1.15 8.70
N GLY A 85 -16.79 -0.69 7.53
CA GLY A 85 -17.14 0.71 7.28
C GLY A 85 -15.96 1.63 6.99
N LEU A 86 -14.85 1.09 6.46
CA LEU A 86 -13.76 1.87 5.87
C LEU A 86 -14.08 2.17 4.40
N GLU A 87 -14.81 3.25 4.16
CA GLU A 87 -14.91 3.86 2.82
C GLU A 87 -13.74 4.85 2.63
N LEU A 88 -12.93 4.62 1.59
CA LEU A 88 -11.74 5.42 1.29
C LEU A 88 -12.05 6.58 0.33
N SER A 89 -13.22 6.60 -0.30
CA SER A 89 -13.66 7.77 -1.07
C SER A 89 -14.20 8.91 -0.21
N SER A 90 -14.06 8.83 1.12
CA SER A 90 -14.65 9.77 2.08
C SER A 90 -13.75 9.91 3.31
N LEU A 91 -13.07 11.05 3.46
CA LEU A 91 -12.19 11.31 4.61
C LEU A 91 -12.99 11.34 5.93
N LYS A 92 -14.27 11.73 5.89
CA LYS A 92 -15.17 11.61 7.05
C LYS A 92 -15.32 10.16 7.50
N SER A 93 -15.51 9.24 6.54
CA SER A 93 -15.56 7.81 6.83
C SER A 93 -14.23 7.30 7.38
N VAL A 94 -13.12 7.68 6.76
CA VAL A 94 -11.76 7.33 7.19
C VAL A 94 -11.51 7.76 8.64
N ARG A 95 -11.79 9.01 9.00
CA ARG A 95 -11.62 9.55 10.37
C ARG A 95 -12.50 8.82 11.38
N ARG A 96 -13.76 8.55 11.04
CA ARG A 96 -14.69 7.78 11.89
C ARG A 96 -14.20 6.35 12.10
N TRP A 97 -13.73 5.70 11.05
CA TRP A 97 -13.17 4.35 11.13
C TRP A 97 -11.90 4.32 11.98
N ALA A 98 -10.98 5.27 11.76
CA ALA A 98 -9.74 5.39 12.53
C ALA A 98 -10.02 5.57 14.03
N ARG A 99 -11.01 6.37 14.44
CA ARG A 99 -11.40 6.52 15.86
C ARG A 99 -11.77 5.18 16.51
N ARG A 100 -12.52 4.32 15.80
CA ARG A 100 -12.88 2.98 16.29
C ARG A 100 -11.64 2.09 16.44
N VAL A 101 -10.76 2.09 15.42
CA VAL A 101 -9.54 1.28 15.44
C VAL A 101 -8.55 1.73 16.50
N ARG A 102 -8.38 3.04 16.73
CA ARG A 102 -7.54 3.58 17.81
C ARG A 102 -7.91 3.02 19.18
N GLY A 103 -9.21 2.78 19.44
CA GLY A 103 -9.65 2.13 20.67
C GLY A 103 -9.07 0.73 20.85
N LEU A 104 -8.97 -0.03 19.77
CA LEU A 104 -8.46 -1.40 19.73
C LEU A 104 -6.93 -1.46 19.73
N THR A 105 -6.26 -0.50 19.07
CA THR A 105 -4.81 -0.52 18.86
C THR A 105 -4.02 0.31 19.87
N ARG A 106 -4.68 1.03 20.78
CA ARG A 106 -4.06 1.97 21.74
C ARG A 106 -2.88 1.38 22.52
N ARG A 107 -3.01 0.14 23.00
CA ARG A 107 -1.94 -0.53 23.77
C ARG A 107 -0.73 -0.85 22.89
N ALA A 108 -0.95 -1.31 21.67
CA ALA A 108 0.11 -1.59 20.72
C ALA A 108 0.83 -0.31 20.30
N ALA A 109 0.09 0.76 19.99
CA ALA A 109 0.65 2.06 19.63
C ALA A 109 1.59 2.61 20.72
N ARG A 110 1.15 2.62 21.98
CA ARG A 110 1.98 3.10 23.12
C ARG A 110 3.25 2.29 23.34
N ARG A 111 3.27 1.01 22.95
CA ARG A 111 4.43 0.12 23.08
C ARG A 111 5.32 0.15 21.83
N GLY A 112 5.00 0.99 20.85
CA GLY A 112 5.71 1.04 19.58
C GLY A 112 5.49 -0.18 18.68
N LYS A 113 4.39 -0.91 18.89
CA LYS A 113 4.08 -2.22 18.26
C LYS A 113 2.87 -2.18 17.32
N LEU A 114 2.58 -1.00 16.75
CA LEU A 114 1.49 -0.83 15.80
C LEU A 114 2.03 -0.66 14.38
N VAL A 115 1.63 -1.55 13.49
CA VAL A 115 1.95 -1.50 12.06
C VAL A 115 0.68 -1.22 11.26
N LEU A 116 0.77 -0.36 10.25
CA LEU A 116 -0.29 -0.14 9.27
C LEU A 116 0.14 -0.71 7.90
N VAL A 117 -0.63 -1.68 7.41
CA VAL A 117 -0.56 -2.14 6.02
C VAL A 117 -1.61 -1.38 5.20
N ALA A 118 -1.11 -0.38 4.47
CA ALA A 118 -1.87 0.43 3.53
C ALA A 118 -2.03 -0.31 2.19
N ASN A 119 -2.80 -1.39 2.22
CA ASN A 119 -3.02 -2.30 1.09
C ASN A 119 -4.23 -1.94 0.21
N ALA A 120 -5.29 -1.38 0.80
CA ALA A 120 -6.54 -1.16 0.06
C ALA A 120 -6.31 -0.35 -1.22
N GLY A 121 -6.82 -0.88 -2.33
CA GLY A 121 -6.75 -0.25 -3.64
C GLY A 121 -7.98 -0.59 -4.47
N MET A 122 -8.17 0.17 -5.56
CA MET A 122 -9.26 -0.04 -6.52
C MET A 122 -8.67 -0.38 -7.90
N PRO A 123 -9.37 -1.17 -8.72
CA PRO A 123 -8.97 -1.39 -10.10
C PRO A 123 -8.98 -0.10 -10.92
N ASN A 124 -8.20 -0.10 -12.00
CA ASN A 124 -8.12 0.98 -12.97
C ASN A 124 -9.15 0.80 -14.11
N ASN A 125 -10.40 0.47 -13.79
CA ASN A 125 -11.46 0.37 -14.80
C ASN A 125 -12.64 1.28 -14.44
N GLY A 126 -12.64 2.47 -15.02
CA GLY A 126 -13.67 3.49 -14.83
C GLY A 126 -13.47 4.31 -13.56
N ALA A 127 -12.24 4.57 -13.16
CA ALA A 127 -11.90 5.53 -12.11
C ALA A 127 -11.61 6.93 -12.68
N HIS A 128 -11.21 7.01 -13.95
CA HIS A 128 -10.90 8.24 -14.64
C HIS A 128 -12.11 9.19 -14.67
N GLY A 129 -11.85 10.48 -14.45
CA GLY A 129 -12.87 11.52 -14.37
C GLY A 129 -13.77 11.46 -13.12
N LYS A 130 -13.58 10.49 -12.22
CA LYS A 130 -14.32 10.41 -10.95
C LYS A 130 -13.54 11.05 -9.81
N THR A 131 -14.28 11.48 -8.79
CA THR A 131 -13.72 12.13 -7.61
C THR A 131 -14.20 11.52 -6.30
N THR A 132 -13.46 11.77 -5.21
CA THR A 132 -13.89 11.50 -3.83
C THR A 132 -14.89 12.55 -3.34
N ASP A 133 -15.46 12.35 -2.15
CA ASP A 133 -16.33 13.34 -1.48
C ASP A 133 -15.65 14.72 -1.32
N GLU A 134 -14.31 14.72 -1.23
CA GLU A 134 -13.46 15.91 -1.12
C GLU A 134 -13.08 16.52 -2.48
N GLY A 135 -13.59 15.99 -3.59
CA GLY A 135 -13.28 16.49 -4.94
C GLY A 135 -11.90 16.08 -5.47
N LEU A 136 -11.22 15.14 -4.82
CA LEU A 136 -9.91 14.64 -5.26
C LEU A 136 -10.08 13.61 -6.36
N GLN A 137 -9.12 13.52 -7.29
CA GLN A 137 -9.06 12.42 -8.25
C GLN A 137 -9.18 11.08 -7.51
N LEU A 138 -10.10 10.21 -7.95
CA LEU A 138 -10.60 9.09 -7.17
C LEU A 138 -9.50 8.14 -6.65
N LEU A 139 -8.54 7.72 -7.49
CA LEU A 139 -7.48 6.80 -7.07
C LEU A 139 -6.47 7.46 -6.12
N THR A 140 -6.15 8.72 -6.37
CA THR A 140 -5.28 9.53 -5.50
C THR A 140 -5.91 9.74 -4.12
N GLY A 141 -7.20 10.11 -4.09
CA GLY A 141 -7.94 10.29 -2.84
C GLY A 141 -8.08 8.97 -2.05
N CYS A 142 -8.45 7.88 -2.72
CA CYS A 142 -8.69 6.59 -2.06
C CYS A 142 -7.42 5.87 -1.64
N MET A 143 -6.40 5.81 -2.50
CA MET A 143 -5.22 4.95 -2.29
C MET A 143 -4.08 5.68 -1.56
N TYR A 144 -4.01 7.00 -1.70
CA TYR A 144 -2.94 7.81 -1.12
C TYR A 144 -3.45 8.70 0.02
N VAL A 145 -4.30 9.69 -0.27
CA VAL A 145 -4.68 10.73 0.71
C VAL A 145 -5.40 10.12 1.91
N SER A 146 -6.32 9.18 1.68
CA SER A 146 -7.00 8.46 2.75
C SER A 146 -6.06 7.66 3.66
N HIS A 147 -5.02 7.02 3.09
CA HIS A 147 -4.03 6.32 3.88
C HIS A 147 -3.10 7.27 4.64
N HIS A 148 -2.78 8.43 4.08
CA HIS A 148 -2.07 9.48 4.80
C HIS A 148 -2.87 9.94 6.04
N VAL A 149 -4.19 10.14 5.90
CA VAL A 149 -5.08 10.43 7.03
C VAL A 149 -5.11 9.29 8.07
N LEU A 150 -5.12 8.03 7.63
CA LEU A 150 -5.03 6.88 8.54
C LEU A 150 -3.70 6.85 9.30
N VAL A 151 -2.58 7.13 8.64
CA VAL A 151 -1.25 7.20 9.28
C VAL A 151 -1.26 8.22 10.41
N LYS A 152 -1.72 9.45 10.14
CA LYS A 152 -1.82 10.51 11.16
C LYS A 152 -2.75 10.15 12.31
N ALA A 153 -3.89 9.52 12.01
CA ALA A 153 -4.89 9.18 13.01
C ALA A 153 -4.47 7.99 13.89
N LEU A 154 -3.86 6.96 13.30
CA LEU A 154 -3.50 5.73 14.00
C LEU A 154 -2.14 5.82 14.70
N GLN A 155 -1.24 6.69 14.23
CA GLN A 155 0.12 6.85 14.74
C GLN A 155 0.88 5.50 14.83
N PRO A 156 0.96 4.73 13.74
CA PRO A 156 1.72 3.49 13.73
C PRO A 156 3.22 3.80 13.82
N THR A 157 4.01 2.88 14.38
CA THR A 157 5.48 2.96 14.32
C THR A 157 6.02 2.52 12.97
N ARG A 158 5.26 1.70 12.25
CA ARG A 158 5.64 1.21 10.92
C ARG A 158 4.49 1.29 9.92
N VAL A 159 4.78 1.73 8.70
CA VAL A 159 3.82 1.76 7.59
C VAL A 159 4.35 0.97 6.41
N VAL A 160 3.52 0.11 5.82
CA VAL A 160 3.84 -0.66 4.62
C VAL A 160 2.76 -0.43 3.58
N HIS A 161 3.12 0.16 2.45
CA HIS A 161 2.22 0.37 1.32
C HIS A 161 2.25 -0.81 0.35
N ALA A 162 1.08 -1.24 -0.14
CA ALA A 162 1.01 -2.13 -1.30
C ALA A 162 0.97 -1.31 -2.60
N SER A 163 2.13 -1.13 -3.22
CA SER A 163 2.28 -0.45 -4.50
C SER A 163 2.09 -1.40 -5.69
N SER A 164 2.61 -1.07 -6.87
CA SER A 164 2.56 -1.88 -8.09
C SER A 164 3.62 -1.41 -9.07
N ASP A 165 4.21 -2.32 -9.84
CA ASP A 165 5.23 -2.04 -10.87
C ASP A 165 4.72 -1.08 -11.97
N THR A 166 3.40 -0.88 -12.06
CA THR A 166 2.80 0.16 -12.92
C THR A 166 3.28 1.58 -12.59
N HIS A 167 3.81 1.82 -11.38
CA HIS A 167 4.43 3.10 -11.03
C HIS A 167 5.67 3.42 -11.88
N HIS A 168 6.34 2.42 -12.47
CA HIS A 168 7.44 2.62 -13.41
C HIS A 168 6.99 3.26 -14.74
N LEU A 169 5.70 3.18 -15.09
CA LEU A 169 5.19 3.89 -16.28
C LEU A 169 5.32 5.41 -16.13
N CYS A 170 5.31 5.91 -14.89
CA CYS A 170 5.53 7.31 -14.60
C CYS A 170 6.96 7.79 -14.87
N SER A 171 7.93 6.89 -14.99
CA SER A 171 9.32 7.25 -15.32
C SER A 171 9.64 7.15 -16.81
N LEU A 172 8.71 6.67 -17.64
CA LEU A 172 8.94 6.53 -19.06
C LEU A 172 8.82 7.90 -19.73
N PRO A 173 9.82 8.36 -20.50
CA PRO A 173 9.70 9.56 -21.30
C PRO A 173 8.76 9.26 -22.47
N LEU A 174 7.52 9.73 -22.39
CA LEU A 174 6.56 9.62 -23.50
C LEU A 174 6.60 10.90 -24.34
N PRO A 175 6.53 10.81 -25.69
CA PRO A 175 6.42 11.99 -26.55
C PRO A 175 5.26 12.90 -26.10
N PRO A 176 5.48 14.20 -25.84
CA PRO A 176 6.70 14.99 -26.05
C PRO A 176 7.68 14.97 -24.86
N LEU A 177 8.45 13.88 -24.69
CA LEU A 177 9.52 13.68 -23.69
C LEU A 177 9.22 14.17 -22.26
N VAL A 178 7.96 14.19 -21.86
CA VAL A 178 7.50 14.53 -20.50
C VAL A 178 7.28 13.25 -19.71
N SER A 179 7.39 13.36 -18.39
CA SER A 179 6.94 12.28 -17.51
C SER A 179 5.42 12.39 -17.33
N PRO A 180 4.65 11.32 -17.56
CA PRO A 180 3.18 11.38 -17.57
C PRO A 180 2.55 11.54 -16.17
N CYS A 181 3.33 11.31 -15.11
CA CYS A 181 2.81 11.37 -13.73
C CYS A 181 3.53 12.36 -12.82
N LEU A 182 4.70 12.88 -13.22
CA LEU A 182 5.52 13.69 -12.34
C LEU A 182 5.27 15.17 -12.60
N SER A 183 4.62 15.80 -11.63
CA SER A 183 4.65 17.25 -11.46
C SER A 183 4.96 17.55 -10.00
N ASN A 184 5.52 18.74 -9.73
CA ASN A 184 5.66 19.24 -8.35
C ASN A 184 4.32 19.77 -7.79
N ASP A 185 3.25 19.75 -8.58
CA ASP A 185 1.93 20.26 -8.22
C ASP A 185 0.93 19.09 -8.15
N PHE A 186 1.11 18.21 -7.14
CA PHE A 186 0.37 16.94 -7.02
C PHE A 186 -1.17 17.09 -6.93
N PHE A 187 -1.67 18.27 -6.52
CA PHE A 187 -3.08 18.51 -6.22
C PHE A 187 -3.67 19.78 -6.82
N LYS A 188 -2.94 20.57 -7.63
CA LYS A 188 -3.51 21.79 -8.23
C LYS A 188 -4.57 21.44 -9.28
N PRO A 189 -5.82 21.94 -9.14
CA PRO A 189 -6.81 21.89 -10.21
C PRO A 189 -6.29 22.67 -11.42
N GLY A 190 -6.29 22.07 -12.62
CA GLY A 190 -5.90 22.76 -13.85
C GLY A 190 -4.39 22.93 -14.08
N ALA A 191 -3.52 22.30 -13.27
CA ALA A 191 -2.19 21.97 -13.78
C ALA A 191 -2.39 21.10 -15.03
N PRO A 192 -1.71 21.38 -16.15
CA PRO A 192 -2.00 20.70 -17.41
C PRO A 192 -1.90 19.20 -17.17
N SER A 193 -3.04 18.49 -17.25
CA SER A 193 -3.00 17.09 -17.63
C SER A 193 -2.37 17.11 -19.01
N PRO A 194 -1.13 16.65 -19.20
CA PRO A 194 -0.46 16.89 -20.45
C PRO A 194 -1.10 15.97 -21.50
N THR A 195 -2.03 16.51 -22.29
CA THR A 195 -2.74 15.81 -23.37
C THR A 195 -3.69 14.67 -22.96
N ALA A 196 -4.61 14.33 -23.88
CA ALA A 196 -5.52 13.19 -23.77
C ALA A 196 -4.79 11.82 -23.73
N LEU A 197 -3.49 11.79 -24.05
CA LEU A 197 -2.66 10.59 -23.99
C LEU A 197 -2.23 10.24 -22.55
N GLU A 198 -2.24 11.21 -21.64
CA GLU A 198 -1.75 11.06 -20.25
C GLU A 198 -2.88 11.02 -19.20
N SER A 199 -4.12 11.26 -19.62
CA SER A 199 -5.33 11.19 -18.79
C SER A 199 -6.08 9.90 -19.08
N SER A 200 -5.67 8.82 -18.42
CA SER A 200 -6.35 7.52 -18.52
C SER A 200 -6.43 6.84 -17.17
N ASP A 201 -7.32 5.85 -17.06
CA ASP A 201 -7.39 4.99 -15.87
C ASP A 201 -6.02 4.39 -15.51
N LEU A 202 -5.24 3.97 -16.51
CA LEU A 202 -3.92 3.39 -16.30
C LEU A 202 -2.95 4.43 -15.72
N MET A 203 -2.94 5.65 -16.24
CA MET A 203 -2.05 6.71 -15.73
C MET A 203 -2.48 7.22 -14.36
N ASP A 204 -3.78 7.36 -14.10
CA ASP A 204 -4.30 7.67 -12.77
C ASP A 204 -3.88 6.61 -11.75
N TYR A 205 -3.94 5.33 -12.14
CA TYR A 205 -3.51 4.23 -11.29
C TYR A 205 -2.00 4.23 -11.08
N SER A 206 -1.20 4.31 -12.15
CA SER A 206 0.26 4.40 -12.08
C SER A 206 0.71 5.55 -11.20
N ARG A 207 0.09 6.73 -11.34
CA ARG A 207 0.34 7.90 -10.49
C ARG A 207 0.01 7.60 -9.05
N SER A 208 -1.18 7.04 -8.74
CA SER A 208 -1.54 6.70 -7.36
C SER A 208 -0.53 5.73 -6.72
N LYS A 209 0.02 4.78 -7.48
CA LYS A 209 1.01 3.80 -7.02
C LYS A 209 2.39 4.41 -6.81
N LEU A 210 2.77 5.36 -7.66
CA LEU A 210 3.95 6.19 -7.46
C LEU A 210 3.85 7.03 -6.18
N LEU A 211 2.70 7.63 -5.89
CA LEU A 211 2.52 8.42 -4.67
C LEU A 211 2.75 7.57 -3.41
N LEU A 212 2.44 6.28 -3.42
CA LEU A 212 2.69 5.39 -2.28
C LEU A 212 4.19 5.17 -2.02
N THR A 213 5.00 5.07 -3.07
CA THR A 213 6.46 4.91 -2.93
C THR A 213 7.10 6.21 -2.44
N LEU A 214 6.69 7.35 -2.98
CA LEU A 214 7.11 8.67 -2.51
C LEU A 214 6.65 8.95 -1.07
N HIS A 215 5.47 8.49 -0.68
CA HIS A 215 4.95 8.66 0.67
C HIS A 215 5.76 7.86 1.70
N ALA A 216 6.17 6.63 1.37
CA ALA A 216 7.07 5.86 2.22
C ALA A 216 8.38 6.62 2.49
N ARG A 217 8.99 7.16 1.42
CA ARG A 217 10.18 8.01 1.52
C ARG A 217 9.92 9.26 2.35
N ALA A 218 8.83 9.97 2.09
CA ALA A 218 8.46 11.19 2.80
C ALA A 218 8.29 10.95 4.31
N MET A 219 7.60 9.88 4.69
CA MET A 219 7.41 9.51 6.10
C MET A 219 8.73 9.22 6.81
N ALA A 220 9.66 8.54 6.14
CA ALA A 220 10.98 8.24 6.67
C ALA A 220 11.85 9.51 6.81
N GLU A 221 11.88 10.36 5.78
CA GLU A 221 12.67 11.61 5.78
C GLU A 221 12.17 12.63 6.81
N ASN A 222 10.86 12.72 7.03
CA ASN A 222 10.27 13.59 8.04
C ASN A 222 10.31 13.00 9.46
N GLY A 223 10.75 11.73 9.62
CA GLY A 223 10.72 11.03 10.91
C GLY A 223 9.30 10.87 11.49
N PHE A 224 8.26 10.92 10.66
CA PHE A 224 6.87 10.86 11.12
C PHE A 224 6.51 9.48 11.69
N VAL A 225 7.13 8.43 11.15
CA VAL A 225 7.11 7.07 11.66
C VAL A 225 8.53 6.55 11.76
N SER A 226 8.76 5.56 12.62
CA SER A 226 10.09 4.95 12.75
C SER A 226 10.54 4.29 11.45
N ARG A 227 9.63 3.58 10.77
CA ARG A 227 9.93 2.89 9.51
C ARG A 227 8.78 2.93 8.52
N ALA A 228 9.08 3.17 7.25
CA ALA A 228 8.10 3.21 6.18
C ALA A 228 8.65 2.53 4.92
N TYR A 229 7.82 1.69 4.28
CA TYR A 229 8.20 0.97 3.08
C TYR A 229 7.04 0.91 2.09
N ALA A 230 7.36 0.72 0.81
CA ALA A 230 6.41 0.27 -0.19
C ALA A 230 6.82 -1.10 -0.73
N VAL A 231 5.85 -1.93 -1.10
CA VAL A 231 6.09 -3.17 -1.83
C VAL A 231 5.53 -3.00 -3.23
N SER A 232 6.39 -3.04 -4.24
CA SER A 232 5.98 -2.98 -5.64
C SER A 232 5.62 -4.38 -6.11
N TYR A 233 4.34 -4.54 -6.45
CA TYR A 233 3.81 -5.80 -6.92
C TYR A 233 3.78 -5.83 -8.46
N PRO A 234 4.26 -6.91 -9.09
CA PRO A 234 3.96 -7.21 -10.48
C PRO A 234 2.51 -7.74 -10.56
N TRP A 235 2.18 -8.42 -11.65
CA TRP A 235 0.90 -9.08 -11.79
C TRP A 235 0.75 -10.21 -10.76
N VAL A 236 -0.02 -9.93 -9.71
CA VAL A 236 -0.43 -10.90 -8.69
C VAL A 236 -1.88 -11.31 -8.94
N GLN A 237 -2.14 -12.61 -8.91
CA GLN A 237 -3.48 -13.20 -9.06
C GLN A 237 -4.39 -12.69 -7.94
N THR A 238 -5.30 -11.78 -8.28
CA THR A 238 -6.29 -11.19 -7.37
C THR A 238 -7.61 -10.95 -8.09
N ASN A 239 -8.66 -10.57 -7.37
CA ASN A 239 -9.98 -10.27 -7.98
C ASN A 239 -10.11 -8.81 -8.48
N ILE A 240 -8.99 -8.09 -8.62
CA ILE A 240 -9.01 -6.65 -8.94
C ILE A 240 -9.43 -6.42 -10.40
N GLN A 241 -8.85 -7.15 -11.37
CA GLN A 241 -9.18 -7.04 -12.80
C GLN A 241 -10.20 -8.09 -13.27
N PRO A 242 -11.07 -7.78 -14.25
CA PRO A 242 -12.02 -8.76 -14.80
C PRO A 242 -11.36 -10.04 -15.33
N PHE A 243 -10.27 -9.94 -16.08
CA PHE A 243 -9.58 -11.11 -16.65
C PHE A 243 -8.99 -12.04 -15.59
N MET A 244 -8.62 -11.51 -14.41
CA MET A 244 -8.12 -12.32 -13.30
C MET A 244 -9.25 -13.07 -12.57
N ARG A 245 -10.50 -12.63 -12.71
CA ARG A 245 -11.67 -13.36 -12.17
C ARG A 245 -12.06 -14.53 -13.05
N ALA A 246 -11.78 -14.44 -14.36
CA ALA A 246 -12.17 -15.43 -15.35
C ALA A 246 -11.29 -16.70 -15.30
N LEU A 247 -10.04 -16.58 -14.87
CA LEU A 247 -9.08 -17.68 -14.85
C LEU A 247 -8.08 -17.54 -13.68
N ASP A 248 -7.69 -18.66 -13.07
CA ASP A 248 -6.62 -18.70 -12.09
C ASP A 248 -5.26 -18.84 -12.78
N TRP A 249 -4.71 -17.69 -13.19
CA TRP A 249 -3.43 -17.62 -13.90
C TRP A 249 -2.24 -18.09 -13.04
N SER A 250 -2.41 -18.12 -11.70
CA SER A 250 -1.37 -18.62 -10.81
C SER A 250 -1.20 -20.13 -10.88
N ARG A 251 -2.28 -20.88 -11.15
CA ARG A 251 -2.19 -22.33 -11.39
C ARG A 251 -1.48 -22.67 -12.70
N LEU A 252 -1.43 -21.73 -13.63
CA LEU A 252 -0.72 -21.87 -14.91
C LEU A 252 0.74 -21.39 -14.82
N GLY A 253 1.19 -20.89 -13.67
CA GLY A 253 2.54 -20.35 -13.48
C GLY A 253 2.80 -19.02 -14.19
N LEU A 254 1.74 -18.37 -14.71
CA LEU A 254 1.84 -17.12 -15.47
C LEU A 254 1.72 -15.87 -14.57
N MET A 255 1.29 -16.03 -13.32
CA MET A 255 1.17 -14.98 -12.32
C MET A 255 1.48 -15.52 -10.92
N ALA A 256 1.98 -14.65 -10.03
CA ALA A 256 2.14 -15.02 -8.63
C ALA A 256 0.79 -15.18 -7.94
N SER A 257 0.63 -16.19 -7.09
CA SER A 257 -0.53 -16.25 -6.19
C SER A 257 -0.44 -15.13 -5.14
N ALA A 258 -1.59 -14.67 -4.63
CA ALA A 258 -1.59 -13.74 -3.50
C ALA A 258 -0.85 -14.32 -2.28
N ALA A 259 -0.92 -15.63 -2.04
CA ALA A 259 -0.26 -16.29 -0.90
C ALA A 259 1.27 -16.30 -1.01
N THR A 260 1.82 -16.33 -2.21
CA THR A 260 3.26 -16.28 -2.44
C THR A 260 3.77 -14.84 -2.52
N ALA A 261 2.91 -13.91 -2.93
CA ALA A 261 3.27 -12.50 -3.05
C ALA A 261 3.45 -11.75 -1.73
N VAL A 262 2.95 -12.27 -0.60
CA VAL A 262 3.02 -11.55 0.68
C VAL A 262 4.42 -11.48 1.28
N ALA A 263 5.41 -12.25 0.83
CA ALA A 263 6.68 -12.40 1.54
C ALA A 263 7.41 -11.05 1.81
N PRO A 264 7.61 -10.14 0.84
CA PRO A 264 8.24 -8.84 1.12
C PRO A 264 7.40 -7.97 2.06
N LEU A 265 6.08 -8.01 1.95
CA LEU A 265 5.17 -7.31 2.87
C LEU A 265 5.25 -7.86 4.28
N LEU A 266 5.33 -9.18 4.43
CA LEU A 266 5.47 -9.83 5.72
C LEU A 266 6.80 -9.44 6.38
N VAL A 267 7.91 -9.53 5.64
CA VAL A 267 9.23 -9.06 6.09
C VAL A 267 9.18 -7.59 6.49
N ALA A 268 8.63 -6.72 5.65
CA ALA A 268 8.46 -5.30 5.94
C ALA A 268 7.67 -5.07 7.24
N CYS A 269 6.68 -5.90 7.54
CA CYS A 269 5.87 -5.77 8.76
C CYS A 269 6.55 -6.28 10.03
N VAL A 270 7.27 -7.41 9.94
CA VAL A 270 7.65 -8.18 11.15
C VAL A 270 9.15 -8.28 11.39
N ALA A 271 9.99 -8.04 10.38
CA ALA A 271 11.44 -8.13 10.57
C ALA A 271 11.95 -7.07 11.55
N SER A 272 13.05 -7.40 12.23
CA SER A 272 13.77 -6.49 13.11
C SER A 272 14.29 -5.27 12.34
N ALA A 273 14.55 -4.19 13.06
CA ALA A 273 15.16 -2.98 12.52
C ALA A 273 16.48 -3.29 11.79
N GLU A 274 17.35 -4.05 12.45
CA GLU A 274 18.66 -4.47 11.93
C GLU A 274 18.53 -5.27 10.62
N ARG A 275 17.62 -6.25 10.58
CA ARG A 275 17.40 -7.04 9.35
C ARG A 275 16.91 -6.15 8.20
N LEU A 276 16.05 -5.18 8.47
CA LEU A 276 15.57 -4.26 7.43
C LEU A 276 16.66 -3.31 6.93
N ASP A 277 17.53 -2.84 7.83
CA ASP A 277 18.67 -1.99 7.45
C ASP A 277 19.68 -2.75 6.57
N GLN A 278 19.85 -4.05 6.79
CA GLN A 278 20.64 -4.92 5.92
C GLN A 278 20.01 -5.11 4.52
N LEU A 279 18.68 -5.06 4.43
CA LEU A 279 17.96 -5.22 3.16
C LEU A 279 17.96 -3.93 2.33
N GLY A 280 18.12 -2.76 2.96
CA GLY A 280 18.29 -1.47 2.29
C GLY A 280 17.67 -0.30 3.07
N PRO A 281 17.44 0.85 2.41
CA PRO A 281 17.12 2.10 3.10
C PRO A 281 15.69 2.13 3.65
N ASN A 282 15.52 2.79 4.80
CA ASN A 282 14.21 3.24 5.27
C ASN A 282 13.57 4.20 4.26
N GLY A 283 12.26 4.10 4.06
CA GLY A 283 11.57 4.81 2.96
C GLY A 283 11.76 4.14 1.60
N GLY A 284 12.37 2.96 1.55
CA GLY A 284 12.62 2.20 0.33
C GLY A 284 11.41 1.42 -0.19
N VAL A 285 11.61 0.80 -1.36
CA VAL A 285 10.65 0.01 -2.11
C VAL A 285 11.20 -1.39 -2.31
N PHE A 286 10.45 -2.41 -1.90
CA PHE A 286 10.71 -3.80 -2.27
C PHE A 286 10.27 -4.01 -3.72
N LEU A 287 11.16 -4.50 -4.57
CA LEU A 287 10.90 -4.67 -6.00
C LEU A 287 10.41 -6.07 -6.33
N SER A 288 9.29 -6.16 -7.06
CA SER A 288 8.85 -7.33 -7.83
C SER A 288 9.02 -8.70 -7.13
N GLY A 289 8.70 -8.80 -5.83
CA GLY A 289 8.78 -10.06 -5.07
C GLY A 289 10.13 -10.36 -4.42
N GLN A 290 11.11 -9.49 -4.55
CA GLN A 290 12.44 -9.59 -3.92
C GLN A 290 12.44 -8.95 -2.53
N LEU A 291 13.44 -9.32 -1.70
CA LEU A 291 13.67 -8.69 -0.40
C LEU A 291 14.64 -7.50 -0.45
N GLU A 292 15.21 -7.19 -1.60
CA GLU A 292 16.07 -6.01 -1.77
C GLU A 292 15.21 -4.74 -1.68
N LEU A 293 15.61 -3.81 -0.80
CA LEU A 293 15.03 -2.47 -0.70
C LEU A 293 15.85 -1.50 -1.54
N ARG A 294 15.19 -0.82 -2.47
CA ARG A 294 15.78 0.29 -3.22
C ARG A 294 15.13 1.61 -2.88
N GLN A 295 15.84 2.71 -3.09
CA GLN A 295 15.21 4.02 -2.95
C GLN A 295 14.08 4.18 -3.98
N ALA A 296 12.98 4.80 -3.57
CA ALA A 296 11.92 5.18 -4.50
C ALA A 296 12.51 6.10 -5.59
N LEU A 297 12.26 5.76 -6.85
CA LEU A 297 12.72 6.48 -8.06
C LEU A 297 14.24 6.51 -8.29
N ASP A 298 14.98 5.53 -7.75
CA ASP A 298 16.39 5.31 -8.10
C ASP A 298 16.55 4.58 -9.44
N LEU A 299 15.94 5.13 -10.49
CA LEU A 299 16.03 4.61 -11.85
C LEU A 299 16.70 5.65 -12.77
N PRO A 300 17.55 5.23 -13.72
CA PRO A 300 18.29 6.14 -14.61
C PRO A 300 17.45 7.06 -15.50
N GLY A 301 16.11 6.98 -15.46
CA GLY A 301 15.18 7.72 -16.31
C GLY A 301 14.71 9.09 -15.79
N PHE A 302 15.04 9.49 -14.56
CA PHE A 302 14.39 10.63 -13.89
C PHE A 302 15.00 12.02 -14.15
N ARG A 303 15.84 12.21 -15.20
CA ARG A 303 16.28 13.51 -15.77
C ARG A 303 16.43 14.70 -14.78
N GLY A 304 17.04 14.50 -13.61
CA GLY A 304 17.30 15.55 -12.62
C GLY A 304 16.21 15.81 -11.56
N LEU A 305 15.08 15.09 -11.58
CA LEU A 305 14.11 15.13 -10.47
C LEU A 305 14.64 14.32 -9.29
N ASN A 306 14.95 15.02 -8.19
CA ASN A 306 15.41 14.42 -6.95
C ASN A 306 14.22 13.83 -6.18
N ALA A 307 14.24 12.51 -5.93
CA ALA A 307 13.21 11.78 -5.20
C ALA A 307 12.94 12.33 -3.78
N SER A 308 13.97 12.82 -3.07
CA SER A 308 13.80 13.51 -1.78
C SER A 308 13.11 14.87 -1.93
N SER A 309 13.33 15.57 -3.04
CA SER A 309 12.62 16.83 -3.33
C SER A 309 11.14 16.57 -3.59
N LEU A 310 10.84 15.53 -4.38
CA LEU A 310 9.46 15.11 -4.67
C LEU A 310 8.74 14.60 -3.42
N ALA A 311 9.40 13.78 -2.59
CA ALA A 311 8.83 13.27 -1.35
C ALA A 311 8.50 14.40 -0.36
N ARG A 312 9.40 15.39 -0.20
CA ARG A 312 9.14 16.57 0.64
C ARG A 312 8.02 17.44 0.10
N SER A 313 7.97 17.66 -1.22
CA SER A 313 6.89 18.43 -1.85
C SER A 313 5.55 17.72 -1.69
N LEU A 314 5.50 16.41 -1.95
CA LEU A 314 4.32 15.59 -1.75
C LEU A 314 3.78 15.70 -0.33
N TRP A 315 4.66 15.60 0.69
CA TRP A 315 4.26 15.75 2.08
C TRP A 315 3.66 17.12 2.36
N ARG A 316 4.38 18.19 2.02
CA ARG A 316 3.93 19.58 2.22
C ARG A 316 2.60 19.84 1.54
N ASP A 317 2.45 19.43 0.29
CA ASP A 317 1.26 19.70 -0.51
C ASP A 317 0.06 18.88 0.00
N THR A 318 0.31 17.67 0.52
CA THR A 318 -0.73 16.87 1.19
C THR A 318 -1.19 17.53 2.48
N GLU A 319 -0.27 18.02 3.31
CA GLU A 319 -0.62 18.75 4.54
C GLU A 319 -1.40 20.03 4.23
N SER A 320 -1.00 20.74 3.17
CA SER A 320 -1.65 21.97 2.73
C SER A 320 -3.06 21.69 2.19
N LEU A 321 -3.22 20.62 1.40
CA LEU A 321 -4.50 20.12 0.94
C LEU A 321 -5.42 19.79 2.13
N LEU A 322 -4.94 19.00 3.09
CA LEU A 322 -5.74 18.57 4.22
C LEU A 322 -6.13 19.74 5.14
N ALA A 323 -5.28 20.76 5.28
CA ALA A 323 -5.59 21.98 6.02
C ALA A 323 -6.64 22.86 5.32
N ALA A 324 -6.71 22.83 3.99
CA ALA A 324 -7.68 23.58 3.20
C ALA A 324 -9.06 22.89 3.12
N LEU A 325 -9.12 21.58 3.36
CA LEU A 325 -10.38 20.84 3.34
C LEU A 325 -11.20 21.12 4.61
N PRO A 326 -12.52 21.37 4.48
CA PRO A 326 -13.36 21.65 5.64
C PRO A 326 -13.43 20.46 6.59
N GLU A 327 -13.27 20.69 7.89
CA GLU A 327 -13.54 19.69 8.92
C GLU A 327 -15.07 19.44 9.00
N LYS A 328 -15.57 18.42 8.30
CA LYS A 328 -16.98 17.98 8.32
C LYS A 328 -17.19 16.59 8.93
#